data_AF-A0A101G421-F1
#
_entry.id   AF-A0A101G421-F1
#
_cell.length_a   1.000
_cell.length_b   1.000
_cell.length_c   1.000
_cell.angle_alpha   90.00
_cell.angle_beta   90.00
_cell.angle_gamma   90.00
#
_symmetry.space_group_name_H-M   'P 1'
#
loop_
_entity.id
_entity.type
_entity.pdbx_description
1 polymer ?
#
loop_
_entity_poly.entity_id
_entity_poly.type
_entity_poly.pdbx_seq_one_letter_code
_entity_poly.pdbx_strand_id
1 'polypeptide(L)'
;MSEIKTFDFDKKKIHQIKASHFGLNWPVVYLIEDGKELYVGETINVYNRTNQHLENPEKRKLDKIHIITDEEYNKSATLDIESKLIQYISADGKFILQNSNHGLENHDYFDRQKYQAKFEVIWKELQKMNIAENDRIQIENSDLFKYSPYKALTVDQKIIADELVKEIKSGKYKSYIINGDPGTGKTVLATYLFKRLKEIKETKDLKIGLVVPMTGLRGTLKKLFKNIKNLKSNMVIGPSNVTQKYDILIVDEAHRLRQRKNITNFRSFDDNNKLLGLSPESTELEWIMKCSKCQILFYDKNQSIRPSDVPESKFENLSIKKYRLNSQLRISSGMDGERYIKFVQDLFDLKDINYNNFVDYDFKIYDDLSQMVNDIKQKNEKMDLCRIVSGYAWPWISKKNPNKYDIEVGNIKLKWNSVNNNWVYSKNAINEVGCIHTVQGYDLNYAGVIIGPEISYDFEKKKFKVYPEKYMDINGKRGVNDIEELERYIINIYKTLLTRGIYGTYVYIVDKNLRKYFIEKINQ
;
A
#
# COMPACT_ATOMS: atom_id res chain seq x y z
N MET A 1 -31.65 -8.29 13.85
CA MET A 1 -30.48 -7.46 14.18
C MET A 1 -29.35 -8.43 14.50
N SER A 2 -28.12 -8.15 14.07
CA SER A 2 -27.01 -9.09 14.29
C SER A 2 -26.76 -9.30 15.79
N GLU A 3 -26.74 -10.55 16.22
CA GLU A 3 -26.44 -10.98 17.60
C GLU A 3 -25.11 -11.75 17.62
N ILE A 4 -24.34 -11.60 18.70
CA ILE A 4 -23.12 -12.39 18.94
C ILE A 4 -23.32 -13.23 20.20
N LYS A 5 -23.28 -14.56 20.06
CA LYS A 5 -23.39 -15.51 21.18
C LYS A 5 -22.07 -16.23 21.40
N THR A 6 -21.60 -16.25 22.64
CA THR A 6 -20.31 -16.85 23.02
C THR A 6 -20.52 -18.18 23.71
N PHE A 7 -19.73 -19.18 23.32
CA PHE A 7 -19.71 -20.51 23.92
C PHE A 7 -18.27 -20.94 24.20
N ASP A 8 -18.09 -21.84 25.14
CA ASP A 8 -16.81 -22.51 25.35
C ASP A 8 -16.50 -23.43 24.16
N PHE A 9 -15.28 -23.36 23.63
CA PHE A 9 -14.81 -24.19 22.52
C PHE A 9 -14.32 -25.56 23.03
N ASP A 10 -15.23 -26.32 23.67
CA ASP A 10 -14.97 -27.64 24.25
C ASP A 10 -15.99 -28.67 23.74
N LYS A 11 -15.51 -29.85 23.33
CA LYS A 11 -16.32 -31.01 22.91
C LYS A 11 -17.49 -31.32 23.85
N LYS A 12 -17.36 -31.10 25.16
CA LYS A 12 -18.43 -31.39 26.14
C LYS A 12 -19.54 -30.34 26.16
N LYS A 13 -19.26 -29.10 25.75
CA LYS A 13 -20.16 -27.95 25.89
C LYS A 13 -20.81 -27.51 24.57
N ILE A 14 -20.28 -27.93 23.42
CA ILE A 14 -20.80 -27.57 22.09
C ILE A 14 -22.23 -28.07 21.78
N HIS A 15 -22.81 -28.96 22.59
CA HIS A 15 -24.21 -29.38 22.41
C HIS A 15 -25.19 -28.20 22.54
N GLN A 16 -24.82 -27.14 23.27
CA GLN A 16 -25.61 -25.90 23.35
C GLN A 16 -25.73 -25.20 21.98
N ILE A 17 -24.71 -25.30 21.12
CA ILE A 17 -24.74 -24.75 19.77
C ILE A 17 -25.80 -25.49 18.92
N LYS A 18 -25.87 -26.82 19.05
CA LYS A 18 -26.85 -27.67 18.34
C LYS A 18 -28.29 -27.30 18.69
N ALA A 19 -28.55 -26.90 19.94
CA ALA A 19 -29.87 -26.52 20.41
C ALA A 19 -30.27 -25.09 19.99
N SER A 20 -29.33 -24.27 19.49
CA SER A 20 -29.65 -22.91 19.05
C SER A 20 -30.40 -22.93 17.71
N HIS A 21 -31.30 -21.95 17.51
CA HIS A 21 -32.09 -21.80 16.28
C HIS A 21 -31.22 -21.79 15.00
N PHE A 22 -30.03 -21.19 15.09
CA PHE A 22 -29.08 -21.05 13.97
C PHE A 22 -28.01 -22.16 13.91
N GLY A 23 -28.13 -23.21 14.74
CA GLY A 23 -27.04 -24.17 14.98
C GLY A 23 -26.75 -25.18 13.86
N LEU A 24 -27.76 -25.52 13.05
CA LEU A 24 -27.72 -26.70 12.16
C LEU A 24 -27.90 -26.39 10.66
N ASN A 25 -28.70 -25.39 10.30
CA ASN A 25 -29.01 -25.09 8.90
C ASN A 25 -29.32 -23.61 8.68
N TRP A 26 -28.37 -22.75 9.06
CA TRP A 26 -28.48 -21.31 8.86
C TRP A 26 -27.09 -20.71 8.56
N PRO A 27 -26.97 -19.79 7.58
CA PRO A 27 -25.72 -19.08 7.33
C PRO A 27 -25.32 -18.25 8.56
N VAL A 28 -24.13 -18.52 9.09
CA VAL A 28 -23.54 -17.78 10.21
C VAL A 28 -22.06 -17.50 9.97
N VAL A 29 -21.55 -16.50 10.68
CA VAL A 29 -20.11 -16.22 10.79
C VAL A 29 -19.69 -16.49 12.22
N TYR A 30 -18.50 -17.04 12.44
CA TYR A 30 -18.00 -17.34 13.78
C TYR A 30 -16.52 -16.97 13.92
N LEU A 31 -16.13 -16.69 15.16
CA LEU A 31 -14.75 -16.43 15.57
C LEU A 31 -14.37 -17.46 16.64
N ILE A 32 -13.16 -17.99 16.59
CA ILE A 32 -12.61 -18.89 17.62
C ILE A 32 -11.31 -18.29 18.13
N GLU A 33 -11.14 -18.16 19.45
CA GLU A 33 -10.02 -17.41 20.06
C GLU A 33 -9.56 -17.99 21.42
N ASP A 34 -8.33 -17.68 21.83
CA ASP A 34 -7.72 -18.01 23.15
C ASP A 34 -7.11 -16.79 23.86
N GLY A 35 -7.50 -15.58 23.47
CA GLY A 35 -6.93 -14.31 23.91
C GLY A 35 -5.65 -13.92 23.19
N LYS A 36 -5.09 -14.77 22.32
CA LYS A 36 -3.84 -14.50 21.59
C LYS A 36 -3.93 -14.80 20.09
N GLU A 37 -4.46 -15.96 19.71
CA GLU A 37 -4.71 -16.38 18.34
C GLU A 37 -6.21 -16.32 18.05
N LEU A 38 -6.56 -16.05 16.78
CA LEU A 38 -7.95 -15.99 16.35
C LEU A 38 -8.13 -16.64 14.99
N TYR A 39 -9.26 -17.33 14.80
CA TYR A 39 -9.73 -17.84 13.52
C TYR A 39 -11.14 -17.33 13.23
N VAL A 40 -11.36 -16.79 12.04
CA VAL A 40 -12.69 -16.42 11.54
C VAL A 40 -13.16 -17.48 10.54
N GLY A 41 -14.44 -17.82 10.54
CA GLY A 41 -15.01 -18.68 9.53
C GLY A 41 -16.49 -18.43 9.29
N GLU A 42 -17.00 -18.87 8.14
CA GLU A 42 -18.45 -18.95 7.89
C GLU A 42 -18.91 -20.39 7.65
N THR A 43 -20.20 -20.65 7.84
CA THR A 43 -20.81 -21.95 7.57
C THR A 43 -22.34 -21.87 7.60
N ILE A 44 -23.02 -22.87 7.04
CA ILE A 44 -24.46 -23.10 7.22
C ILE A 44 -24.77 -24.06 8.37
N ASN A 45 -23.77 -24.77 8.91
CA ASN A 45 -23.93 -25.74 9.99
C ASN A 45 -22.79 -25.59 10.98
N VAL A 46 -22.97 -24.66 11.92
CA VAL A 46 -21.93 -24.28 12.87
C VAL A 46 -21.61 -25.38 13.87
N TYR A 47 -22.57 -26.22 14.24
CA TYR A 47 -22.32 -27.38 15.09
C TYR A 47 -21.32 -28.36 14.45
N ASN A 48 -21.57 -28.77 13.20
CA ASN A 48 -20.67 -29.69 12.49
C ASN A 48 -19.31 -29.05 12.22
N ARG A 49 -19.29 -27.77 11.84
CA ARG A 49 -18.04 -27.04 11.60
C ARG A 49 -17.19 -26.88 12.85
N THR A 50 -17.82 -26.65 14.00
CA THR A 50 -17.15 -26.59 15.31
C THR A 50 -16.50 -27.93 15.65
N ASN A 51 -17.20 -29.05 15.44
CA ASN A 51 -16.64 -30.40 15.62
C ASN A 51 -15.41 -30.65 14.74
N GLN A 52 -15.46 -30.27 13.46
CA GLN A 52 -14.32 -30.39 12.55
C GLN A 52 -13.10 -29.59 13.04
N HIS A 53 -13.31 -28.37 13.57
CA HIS A 53 -12.20 -27.58 14.12
C HIS A 53 -11.63 -28.21 15.41
N LEU A 54 -12.46 -28.84 16.24
CA LEU A 54 -12.00 -29.56 17.44
C LEU A 54 -11.20 -30.84 17.13
N GLU A 55 -11.28 -31.35 15.90
CA GLU A 55 -10.43 -32.44 15.40
C GLU A 55 -9.09 -31.92 14.85
N ASN A 56 -9.01 -30.64 14.50
CA ASN A 56 -7.77 -30.02 14.02
C ASN A 56 -6.82 -29.72 15.21
N PRO A 57 -5.59 -30.29 15.23
CA PRO A 57 -4.67 -30.11 16.35
C PRO A 57 -4.24 -28.68 16.64
N GLU A 58 -4.26 -27.79 15.63
CA GLU A 58 -3.92 -26.39 15.83
C GLU A 58 -5.09 -25.61 16.44
N LYS A 59 -6.31 -25.85 15.95
CA LYS A 59 -7.50 -25.09 16.36
C LYS A 59 -8.08 -25.55 17.68
N ARG A 60 -7.92 -26.84 18.03
CA ARG A 60 -8.36 -27.40 19.31
C ARG A 60 -7.75 -26.69 20.53
N LYS A 61 -6.66 -25.93 20.35
CA LYS A 61 -6.02 -25.16 21.41
C LYS A 61 -6.73 -23.85 21.74
N LEU A 62 -7.73 -23.45 20.95
CA LEU A 62 -8.51 -22.25 21.18
C LEU A 62 -9.54 -22.47 22.28
N ASP A 63 -10.00 -21.40 22.93
CA ASP A 63 -10.78 -21.49 24.18
C ASP A 63 -12.27 -21.17 23.99
N LYS A 64 -12.60 -20.19 23.15
CA LYS A 64 -13.97 -19.69 22.97
C LYS A 64 -14.38 -19.64 21.52
N ILE A 65 -15.67 -19.79 21.26
CA ILE A 65 -16.29 -19.56 19.97
C ILE A 65 -17.40 -18.50 20.10
N HIS A 66 -17.32 -17.46 19.27
CA HIS A 66 -18.31 -16.39 19.14
C HIS A 66 -19.05 -16.59 17.83
N ILE A 67 -20.37 -16.79 17.89
CA ILE A 67 -21.21 -17.02 16.71
C ILE A 67 -22.04 -15.78 16.45
N ILE A 68 -21.86 -15.20 15.27
CA ILE A 68 -22.57 -14.03 14.76
C ILE A 68 -23.75 -14.52 13.92
N THR A 69 -24.96 -14.14 14.32
CA THR A 69 -26.21 -14.60 13.72
C THR A 69 -27.13 -13.43 13.38
N ASP A 70 -27.89 -13.54 12.29
CA ASP A 70 -28.97 -12.63 11.94
C ASP A 70 -29.97 -13.38 11.02
N GLU A 71 -31.27 -13.12 11.18
CA GLU A 71 -32.33 -13.77 10.40
C GLU A 71 -32.38 -13.40 8.92
N GLU A 72 -31.63 -12.39 8.50
CA GLU A 72 -31.55 -11.99 7.09
C GLU A 72 -30.25 -12.49 6.44
N TYR A 73 -29.41 -13.25 7.14
CA TYR A 73 -28.18 -13.78 6.56
C TYR A 73 -28.46 -14.80 5.47
N ASN A 74 -27.85 -14.55 4.32
CA ASN A 74 -27.68 -15.51 3.24
C ASN A 74 -26.20 -15.85 3.08
N LYS A 75 -25.89 -16.87 2.28
CA LYS A 75 -24.51 -17.36 2.09
C LYS A 75 -23.56 -16.29 1.54
N SER A 76 -24.02 -15.46 0.60
CA SER A 76 -23.21 -14.39 0.03
C SER A 76 -22.89 -13.30 1.06
N ALA A 77 -23.84 -12.98 1.94
CA ALA A 77 -23.64 -12.05 3.03
C ALA A 77 -22.65 -12.57 4.08
N THR A 78 -22.74 -13.84 4.47
CA THR A 78 -21.79 -14.41 5.46
C THR A 78 -20.38 -14.51 4.92
N LEU A 79 -20.20 -14.79 3.62
CA LEU A 79 -18.88 -14.76 2.96
C LEU A 79 -18.27 -13.35 2.94
N ASP A 80 -19.06 -12.30 2.63
CA ASP A 80 -18.58 -10.91 2.65
C ASP A 80 -18.25 -10.45 4.08
N ILE A 81 -19.08 -10.79 5.07
CA ILE A 81 -18.82 -10.47 6.49
C ILE A 81 -17.58 -11.22 7.00
N GLU A 82 -17.42 -12.50 6.67
CA GLU A 82 -16.22 -13.28 7.01
C GLU A 82 -14.97 -12.61 6.42
N SER A 83 -14.98 -12.31 5.12
CA SER A 83 -13.87 -11.66 4.43
C SER A 83 -13.50 -10.31 5.08
N LYS A 84 -14.49 -9.50 5.44
CA LYS A 84 -14.27 -8.24 6.17
C LYS A 84 -13.69 -8.48 7.56
N LEU A 85 -14.25 -9.39 8.36
CA LEU A 85 -13.72 -9.68 9.69
C LEU A 85 -12.26 -10.15 9.64
N ILE A 86 -11.89 -11.01 8.69
CA ILE A 86 -10.51 -11.44 8.47
C ILE A 86 -9.60 -10.23 8.21
N GLN A 87 -10.01 -9.34 7.29
CA GLN A 87 -9.23 -8.15 6.94
C GLN A 87 -9.06 -7.18 8.12
N TYR A 88 -10.15 -6.90 8.83
CA TYR A 88 -10.15 -5.93 9.93
C TYR A 88 -9.42 -6.45 11.16
N ILE A 89 -9.67 -7.70 11.58
CA ILE A 89 -8.99 -8.29 12.74
C ILE A 89 -7.48 -8.43 12.47
N SER A 90 -7.10 -8.83 11.24
CA SER A 90 -5.68 -8.89 10.87
C SER A 90 -4.99 -7.53 10.99
N ALA A 91 -5.69 -6.44 10.72
CA ALA A 91 -5.14 -5.09 10.74
C ALA A 91 -5.20 -4.42 12.12
N ASP A 92 -6.21 -4.76 12.94
CA ASP A 92 -6.31 -4.35 14.34
C ASP A 92 -5.10 -4.81 15.15
N GLY A 93 -4.57 -6.00 14.83
CA GLY A 93 -3.28 -6.48 15.34
C GLY A 93 -3.28 -6.97 16.78
N LYS A 94 -4.47 -7.04 17.41
CA LYS A 94 -4.67 -7.62 18.74
C LYS A 94 -4.44 -9.13 18.77
N PHE A 95 -4.86 -9.83 17.72
CA PHE A 95 -4.75 -11.28 17.59
C PHE A 95 -3.78 -11.69 16.49
N ILE A 96 -3.15 -12.86 16.67
CA ILE A 96 -2.43 -13.54 15.60
C ILE A 96 -3.44 -14.37 14.80
N LEU A 97 -3.68 -13.99 13.55
CA LEU A 97 -4.72 -14.63 12.74
C LEU A 97 -4.24 -15.97 12.16
N GLN A 98 -5.09 -17.00 12.28
CA GLN A 98 -4.82 -18.35 11.75
C GLN A 98 -5.38 -18.59 10.33
N ASN A 99 -6.16 -17.66 9.78
CA ASN A 99 -6.82 -17.81 8.48
C ASN A 99 -5.81 -18.01 7.33
N SER A 100 -6.17 -18.80 6.33
CA SER A 100 -5.52 -18.77 5.01
C SER A 100 -5.95 -17.53 4.25
N ASN A 101 -5.12 -17.05 3.33
CA ASN A 101 -5.51 -15.99 2.40
C ASN A 101 -6.05 -16.55 1.06
N HIS A 102 -5.96 -17.86 0.85
CA HIS A 102 -6.52 -18.50 -0.33
C HIS A 102 -8.06 -18.50 -0.27
N GLY A 103 -8.70 -18.06 -1.37
CA GLY A 103 -10.16 -18.06 -1.50
C GLY A 103 -10.84 -16.79 -0.98
N LEU A 104 -10.07 -15.78 -0.56
CA LEU A 104 -10.62 -14.46 -0.26
C LEU A 104 -10.97 -13.76 -1.57
N GLU A 105 -12.26 -13.51 -1.76
CA GLU A 105 -12.81 -12.86 -2.94
C GLU A 105 -13.73 -11.72 -2.50
N ASN A 106 -13.77 -10.68 -3.33
CA ASN A 106 -14.82 -9.68 -3.28
C ASN A 106 -15.85 -10.07 -4.33
N HIS A 107 -17.09 -10.27 -3.90
CA HIS A 107 -18.24 -10.48 -4.79
C HIS A 107 -19.32 -9.45 -4.48
N ASP A 108 -20.00 -8.99 -5.53
CA ASP A 108 -21.24 -8.26 -5.38
C ASP A 108 -22.41 -9.23 -5.28
N TYR A 109 -23.43 -8.82 -4.51
CA TYR A 109 -24.62 -9.62 -4.27
C TYR A 109 -25.79 -8.71 -3.91
N PHE A 110 -27.00 -9.26 -4.03
CA PHE A 110 -28.23 -8.54 -3.75
C PHE A 110 -28.21 -7.95 -2.33
N ASP A 111 -28.59 -6.67 -2.22
CA ASP A 111 -28.67 -5.92 -0.96
C ASP A 111 -27.35 -5.80 -0.17
N ARG A 112 -26.19 -5.94 -0.82
CA ARG A 112 -24.87 -5.84 -0.16
C ARG A 112 -24.74 -4.65 0.80
N GLN A 113 -25.18 -3.45 0.41
CA GLN A 113 -25.11 -2.23 1.24
C GLN A 113 -25.77 -2.41 2.62
N LYS A 114 -26.90 -3.13 2.69
CA LYS A 114 -27.59 -3.47 3.93
C LYS A 114 -26.68 -4.26 4.88
N TYR A 115 -25.97 -5.27 4.37
CA TYR A 115 -25.05 -6.08 5.17
C TYR A 115 -23.77 -5.34 5.52
N GLN A 116 -23.33 -4.37 4.69
CA GLN A 116 -22.25 -3.47 5.08
C GLN A 116 -22.62 -2.61 6.29
N ALA A 117 -23.85 -2.10 6.36
CA ALA A 117 -24.32 -1.38 7.54
C ALA A 117 -24.39 -2.28 8.79
N LYS A 118 -24.73 -3.57 8.63
CA LYS A 118 -24.69 -4.54 9.74
C LYS A 118 -23.28 -4.80 10.25
N PHE A 119 -22.28 -4.79 9.38
CA PHE A 119 -20.88 -4.94 9.78
C PHE A 119 -20.44 -3.88 10.79
N GLU A 120 -20.90 -2.63 10.66
CA GLU A 120 -20.62 -1.57 11.63
C GLU A 120 -21.10 -1.92 13.05
N VAL A 121 -22.28 -2.55 13.14
CA VAL A 121 -22.86 -2.98 14.42
C VAL A 121 -22.04 -4.13 15.00
N ILE A 122 -21.70 -5.11 14.16
CA ILE A 122 -20.87 -6.27 14.55
C ILE A 122 -19.52 -5.79 15.10
N TRP A 123 -18.86 -4.85 14.41
CA TRP A 123 -17.55 -4.35 14.84
C TRP A 123 -17.61 -3.68 16.21
N LYS A 124 -18.63 -2.85 16.46
CA LYS A 124 -18.82 -2.20 17.77
C LYS A 124 -19.06 -3.20 18.90
N GLU A 125 -19.82 -4.26 18.64
CA GLU A 125 -20.02 -5.32 19.63
C GLU A 125 -18.71 -6.09 19.90
N LEU A 126 -17.93 -6.39 18.86
CA LEU A 126 -16.60 -7.01 19.03
C LEU A 126 -15.65 -6.12 19.84
N GLN A 127 -15.71 -4.79 19.70
CA GLN A 127 -14.96 -3.86 20.56
C GLN A 127 -15.40 -3.95 22.03
N LYS A 128 -16.71 -3.96 22.31
CA LYS A 128 -17.24 -4.13 23.68
C LYS A 128 -16.83 -5.47 24.29
N MET A 129 -16.74 -6.51 23.48
CA MET A 129 -16.29 -7.85 23.88
C MET A 129 -14.76 -7.96 24.02
N ASN A 130 -14.02 -6.87 23.81
CA ASN A 130 -12.56 -6.84 23.83
C ASN A 130 -11.93 -7.78 22.77
N ILE A 131 -12.62 -8.04 21.66
CA ILE A 131 -12.11 -8.80 20.49
C ILE A 131 -11.49 -7.86 19.44
N ALA A 132 -11.84 -6.58 19.47
CA ALA A 132 -11.24 -5.52 18.67
C ALA A 132 -10.86 -4.33 19.55
N GLU A 133 -9.84 -3.57 19.17
CA GLU A 133 -9.43 -2.35 19.90
C GLU A 133 -9.71 -1.08 19.11
N ASN A 134 -9.30 -1.04 17.86
CA ASN A 134 -9.32 0.16 17.04
C ASN A 134 -10.68 0.34 16.35
N ASP A 135 -11.08 1.59 16.14
CA ASP A 135 -12.25 1.86 15.32
C ASP A 135 -11.97 1.59 13.84
N ARG A 136 -13.06 1.46 13.06
CA ARG A 136 -12.99 1.14 11.64
C ARG A 136 -12.16 2.16 10.84
N ILE A 137 -12.33 3.45 11.09
CA ILE A 137 -11.66 4.50 10.32
C ILE A 137 -10.15 4.42 10.55
N GLN A 138 -9.73 4.21 11.80
CA GLN A 138 -8.33 3.98 12.15
C GLN A 138 -7.76 2.76 11.44
N ILE A 139 -8.50 1.65 11.40
CA ILE A 139 -8.08 0.41 10.73
C ILE A 139 -7.95 0.63 9.24
N GLU A 140 -8.97 1.18 8.57
CA GLU A 140 -8.98 1.41 7.12
C GLU A 140 -7.84 2.34 6.67
N ASN A 141 -7.53 3.33 7.50
CA ASN A 141 -6.43 4.26 7.28
C ASN A 141 -5.05 3.66 7.58
N SER A 142 -4.99 2.55 8.32
CA SER A 142 -3.73 1.90 8.68
C SER A 142 -3.08 1.22 7.47
N ASP A 143 -1.76 1.32 7.38
CA ASP A 143 -1.01 0.56 6.39
C ASP A 143 -1.15 -0.97 6.58
N LEU A 144 -1.41 -1.42 7.82
CA LEU A 144 -1.61 -2.84 8.13
C LEU A 144 -2.83 -3.38 7.38
N PHE A 145 -3.90 -2.58 7.29
CA PHE A 145 -5.08 -2.91 6.51
C PHE A 145 -4.81 -2.81 5.01
N LYS A 146 -4.18 -1.71 4.56
CA LYS A 146 -3.91 -1.46 3.13
C LYS A 146 -3.06 -2.54 2.47
N TYR A 147 -2.05 -3.05 3.18
CA TYR A 147 -1.08 -4.03 2.67
C TYR A 147 -1.29 -5.45 3.20
N SER A 148 -2.40 -5.70 3.89
CA SER A 148 -2.72 -7.00 4.45
C SER A 148 -2.69 -8.09 3.37
N PRO A 149 -2.05 -9.25 3.61
CA PRO A 149 -2.10 -10.38 2.68
C PRO A 149 -3.49 -11.03 2.61
N TYR A 150 -4.43 -10.58 3.44
CA TYR A 150 -5.84 -10.99 3.44
C TYR A 150 -6.74 -10.08 2.61
N LYS A 151 -6.19 -9.04 1.98
CA LYS A 151 -6.96 -8.23 1.05
C LYS A 151 -7.31 -9.06 -0.18
N ALA A 152 -8.57 -9.01 -0.60
CA ALA A 152 -9.00 -9.69 -1.81
C ALA A 152 -8.23 -9.14 -3.02
N LEU A 153 -7.73 -10.06 -3.85
CA LEU A 153 -7.02 -9.71 -5.08
C LEU A 153 -8.01 -9.37 -6.19
N THR A 154 -7.59 -8.52 -7.12
CA THR A 154 -8.27 -8.34 -8.40
C THR A 154 -8.14 -9.60 -9.26
N VAL A 155 -8.95 -9.71 -10.31
CA VAL A 155 -8.94 -10.87 -11.21
C VAL A 155 -7.56 -11.07 -11.85
N ASP A 156 -6.93 -10.00 -12.36
CA ASP A 156 -5.58 -10.08 -12.96
C ASP A 156 -4.50 -10.43 -11.92
N GLN A 157 -4.56 -9.86 -10.71
CA GLN A 157 -3.66 -10.23 -9.62
C GLN A 157 -3.79 -11.71 -9.24
N LYS A 158 -5.03 -12.25 -9.17
CA LYS A 158 -5.28 -13.65 -8.83
C LYS A 158 -4.71 -14.60 -9.89
N ILE A 159 -4.95 -14.31 -11.18
CA ILE A 159 -4.40 -15.07 -12.30
C ILE A 159 -2.87 -15.10 -12.23
N ILE A 160 -2.23 -13.93 -12.06
CA ILE A 160 -0.78 -13.83 -11.94
C ILE A 160 -0.27 -14.59 -10.70
N ALA A 161 -0.97 -14.50 -9.57
CA ALA A 161 -0.58 -15.21 -8.36
C ALA A 161 -0.62 -16.74 -8.54
N ASP A 162 -1.68 -17.25 -9.15
CA ASP A 162 -1.86 -18.68 -9.44
C ASP A 162 -0.78 -19.20 -10.40
N GLU A 163 -0.50 -18.45 -11.47
CA GLU A 163 0.56 -18.80 -12.42
C GLU A 163 1.95 -18.78 -11.77
N LEU A 164 2.29 -17.73 -11.02
CA LEU A 164 3.58 -17.63 -10.35
C LEU A 164 3.80 -18.80 -9.38
N VAL A 165 2.79 -19.16 -8.59
CA VAL A 165 2.89 -20.32 -7.67
C VAL A 165 3.16 -21.60 -8.45
N LYS A 166 2.46 -21.83 -9.57
CA LYS A 166 2.67 -23.01 -10.43
C LYS A 166 4.07 -23.03 -11.05
N GLU A 167 4.54 -21.89 -11.58
CA GLU A 167 5.85 -21.78 -12.22
C GLU A 167 7.01 -21.89 -11.21
N ILE A 168 6.86 -21.34 -10.00
CA ILE A 168 7.82 -21.51 -8.90
C ILE A 168 7.93 -22.98 -8.48
N LYS A 169 6.80 -23.68 -8.33
CA LYS A 169 6.80 -25.11 -7.98
C LYS A 169 7.48 -25.99 -9.04
N SER A 170 7.37 -25.62 -10.31
CA SER A 170 8.00 -26.36 -11.41
C SER A 170 9.47 -25.99 -11.64
N GLY A 171 9.95 -24.88 -11.06
CA GLY A 171 11.30 -24.36 -11.31
C GLY A 171 11.53 -23.88 -12.75
N LYS A 172 10.46 -23.59 -13.49
CA LYS A 172 10.50 -23.27 -14.94
C LYS A 172 11.30 -22.00 -15.25
N TYR A 173 11.15 -20.97 -14.43
CA TYR A 173 11.92 -19.72 -14.54
C TYR A 173 12.60 -19.38 -13.22
N LYS A 174 13.76 -18.74 -13.33
CA LYS A 174 14.53 -18.24 -12.18
C LYS A 174 14.10 -16.83 -11.76
N SER A 175 13.48 -16.06 -12.63
CA SER A 175 13.18 -14.66 -12.34
C SER A 175 11.86 -14.24 -12.99
N TYR A 176 11.12 -13.38 -12.28
CA TYR A 176 9.85 -12.81 -12.69
C TYR A 176 9.84 -11.30 -12.43
N ILE A 177 9.27 -10.53 -13.34
CA ILE A 177 9.02 -9.10 -13.16
C ILE A 177 7.54 -8.82 -13.32
N ILE A 178 6.94 -8.18 -12.32
CA ILE A 178 5.56 -7.77 -12.31
C ILE A 178 5.54 -6.26 -12.44
N ASN A 179 5.18 -5.80 -13.63
CA ASN A 179 4.99 -4.38 -13.89
C ASN A 179 3.62 -3.95 -13.41
N GLY A 180 3.50 -2.74 -12.89
CA GLY A 180 2.20 -2.15 -12.62
C GLY A 180 2.36 -0.68 -12.32
N ASP A 181 1.41 0.13 -12.75
CA ASP A 181 1.38 1.55 -12.47
C ASP A 181 1.12 1.80 -10.96
N PRO A 182 1.32 3.03 -10.44
CA PRO A 182 1.03 3.35 -9.05
C PRO A 182 -0.42 2.97 -8.70
N GLY A 183 -0.62 2.29 -7.57
CA GLY A 183 -1.97 1.92 -7.10
C GLY A 183 -2.53 0.61 -7.67
N THR A 184 -1.80 -0.11 -8.53
CA THR A 184 -2.20 -1.46 -9.02
C THR A 184 -2.06 -2.58 -7.98
N GLY A 185 -1.79 -2.25 -6.70
CA GLY A 185 -1.70 -3.22 -5.60
C GLY A 185 -0.47 -4.13 -5.60
N LYS A 186 0.66 -3.71 -6.19
CA LYS A 186 1.94 -4.46 -6.20
C LYS A 186 2.33 -5.00 -4.81
N THR A 187 2.35 -4.14 -3.79
CA THR A 187 2.67 -4.53 -2.41
C THR A 187 1.68 -5.55 -1.84
N VAL A 188 0.38 -5.42 -2.14
CA VAL A 188 -0.65 -6.38 -1.71
C VAL A 188 -0.41 -7.75 -2.35
N LEU A 189 -0.11 -7.79 -3.65
CA LEU A 189 0.22 -9.03 -4.33
C LEU A 189 1.53 -9.65 -3.78
N ALA A 190 2.52 -8.82 -3.43
CA ALA A 190 3.77 -9.27 -2.81
C ALA A 190 3.55 -9.94 -1.45
N THR A 191 2.78 -9.31 -0.56
CA THR A 191 2.47 -9.88 0.77
C THR A 191 1.58 -11.11 0.66
N TYR A 192 0.60 -11.09 -0.25
CA TYR A 192 -0.26 -12.24 -0.55
C TYR A 192 0.55 -13.45 -1.01
N LEU A 193 1.44 -13.27 -1.99
CA LEU A 193 2.31 -14.33 -2.52
C LEU A 193 3.24 -14.88 -1.44
N PHE A 194 3.84 -14.00 -0.63
CA PHE A 194 4.69 -14.42 0.47
C PHE A 194 3.95 -15.37 1.41
N LYS A 195 2.77 -14.96 1.88
CA LYS A 195 1.95 -15.77 2.78
C LYS A 195 1.54 -17.09 2.13
N ARG A 196 1.05 -17.04 0.89
CA ARG A 196 0.62 -18.23 0.15
C ARG A 196 1.74 -19.26 -0.01
N LEU A 197 2.95 -18.83 -0.35
CA LEU A 197 4.12 -19.71 -0.45
C LEU A 197 4.52 -20.32 0.91
N LYS A 198 4.27 -19.62 2.02
CA LYS A 198 4.50 -20.15 3.38
C LYS A 198 3.43 -21.15 3.85
N GLU A 199 2.30 -21.23 3.17
CA GLU A 199 1.21 -22.17 3.49
C GLU A 199 1.23 -23.45 2.64
N ILE A 200 1.74 -23.35 1.41
CA ILE A 200 1.82 -24.48 0.48
C ILE A 200 2.89 -25.48 0.96
N LYS A 201 2.52 -26.76 1.08
CA LYS A 201 3.38 -27.83 1.63
C LYS A 201 4.74 -27.94 0.93
N GLU A 202 4.79 -27.71 -0.38
CA GLU A 202 6.00 -27.83 -1.19
C GLU A 202 6.94 -26.63 -1.06
N THR A 203 6.44 -25.46 -0.63
CA THR A 203 7.22 -24.22 -0.55
C THR A 203 7.36 -23.67 0.87
N LYS A 204 6.60 -24.20 1.85
CA LYS A 204 6.57 -23.69 3.23
C LYS A 204 7.93 -23.71 3.92
N ASP A 205 8.82 -24.62 3.55
CA ASP A 205 10.14 -24.77 4.18
C ASP A 205 11.24 -23.98 3.44
N LEU A 206 10.90 -23.33 2.31
CA LEU A 206 11.82 -22.48 1.58
C LEU A 206 12.19 -21.22 2.38
N LYS A 207 13.44 -20.79 2.23
CA LYS A 207 13.92 -19.54 2.79
C LYS A 207 13.52 -18.38 1.88
N ILE A 208 12.40 -17.75 2.21
CA ILE A 208 11.82 -16.63 1.47
C ILE A 208 12.12 -15.31 2.20
N GLY A 209 12.56 -14.29 1.46
CA GLY A 209 12.72 -12.92 1.97
C GLY A 209 11.87 -11.91 1.18
N LEU A 210 11.23 -10.98 1.88
CA LEU A 210 10.55 -9.82 1.29
C LEU A 210 11.48 -8.61 1.42
N VAL A 211 12.06 -8.18 0.31
CA VAL A 211 12.98 -7.03 0.24
C VAL A 211 12.17 -5.77 -0.01
N VAL A 212 12.32 -4.79 0.87
CA VAL A 212 11.63 -3.50 0.79
C VAL A 212 12.67 -2.38 0.96
N PRO A 213 13.03 -1.66 -0.13
CA PRO A 213 14.01 -0.57 -0.06
C PRO A 213 13.59 0.59 0.85
N MET A 214 12.30 0.89 0.89
CA MET A 214 11.74 2.01 1.65
C MET A 214 11.64 1.68 3.15
N THR A 215 12.32 2.46 4.00
CA THR A 215 12.41 2.18 5.46
C THR A 215 11.07 2.25 6.18
N GLY A 216 10.20 3.21 5.81
CA GLY A 216 8.86 3.37 6.39
C GLY A 216 7.98 2.15 6.13
N LEU A 217 7.73 1.85 4.85
CA LEU A 217 6.96 0.67 4.42
C LEU A 217 7.54 -0.64 4.98
N ARG A 218 8.88 -0.79 4.99
CA ARG A 218 9.53 -1.95 5.60
C ARG A 218 9.18 -2.09 7.09
N GLY A 219 9.16 -0.99 7.84
CA GLY A 219 8.77 -0.97 9.25
C GLY A 219 7.32 -1.42 9.47
N THR A 220 6.41 -0.96 8.61
CA THR A 220 5.01 -1.39 8.61
C THR A 220 4.90 -2.90 8.32
N LEU A 221 5.49 -3.38 7.22
CA LEU A 221 5.37 -4.78 6.82
C LEU A 221 6.00 -5.73 7.86
N LYS A 222 7.03 -5.30 8.58
CA LYS A 222 7.56 -6.02 9.74
C LYS A 222 6.53 -6.21 10.86
N LYS A 223 5.72 -5.18 11.15
CA LYS A 223 4.63 -5.26 12.14
C LYS A 223 3.53 -6.19 11.64
N LEU A 224 3.13 -6.05 10.37
CA LEU A 224 2.14 -6.91 9.73
C LEU A 224 2.53 -8.39 9.83
N PHE A 225 3.77 -8.74 9.46
CA PHE A 225 4.27 -10.11 9.50
C PHE A 225 4.37 -10.69 10.92
N LYS A 226 4.44 -9.86 11.95
CA LYS A 226 4.44 -10.31 13.35
C LYS A 226 3.06 -10.82 13.79
N ASN A 227 1.99 -10.28 13.21
CA ASN A 227 0.60 -10.55 13.61
C ASN A 227 -0.07 -11.65 12.77
N ILE A 228 0.71 -12.38 11.97
CA ILE A 228 0.20 -13.41 11.07
C ILE A 228 0.91 -14.72 11.37
N LYS A 229 0.14 -15.79 11.53
CA LYS A 229 0.68 -17.12 11.80
C LYS A 229 1.65 -17.54 10.69
N ASN A 230 2.75 -18.20 11.09
CA ASN A 230 3.84 -18.66 10.21
C ASN A 230 4.71 -17.57 9.55
N LEU A 231 4.43 -16.30 9.78
CA LEU A 231 5.27 -15.18 9.34
C LEU A 231 6.11 -14.63 10.50
N LYS A 232 7.23 -13.99 10.18
CA LYS A 232 8.14 -13.38 11.16
C LYS A 232 8.64 -12.04 10.64
N SER A 233 8.84 -11.07 11.54
CA SER A 233 9.32 -9.74 11.18
C SER A 233 10.71 -9.74 10.50
N ASN A 234 11.57 -10.72 10.80
CA ASN A 234 12.89 -10.84 10.19
C ASN A 234 12.87 -11.35 8.74
N MET A 235 11.71 -11.79 8.23
CA MET A 235 11.53 -12.15 6.82
C MET A 235 11.41 -10.92 5.92
N VAL A 236 11.04 -9.76 6.48
CA VAL A 236 10.99 -8.48 5.78
C VAL A 236 12.32 -7.76 6.00
N ILE A 237 13.08 -7.54 4.92
CA ILE A 237 14.47 -7.09 4.98
C ILE A 237 14.71 -5.87 4.09
N GLY A 238 15.77 -5.11 4.38
CA GLY A 238 16.26 -4.10 3.43
C GLY A 238 17.23 -4.72 2.43
N PRO A 239 17.47 -4.06 1.28
CA PRO A 239 18.43 -4.53 0.28
C PRO A 239 19.83 -4.77 0.87
N SER A 240 20.30 -3.91 1.76
CA SER A 240 21.61 -4.04 2.42
C SER A 240 21.75 -5.25 3.35
N ASN A 241 20.66 -5.95 3.65
CA ASN A 241 20.67 -7.19 4.45
C ASN A 241 20.63 -8.45 3.57
N VAL A 242 20.66 -8.29 2.24
CA VAL A 242 20.73 -9.40 1.29
C VAL A 242 22.19 -9.82 1.09
N THR A 243 22.75 -10.42 2.14
CA THR A 243 24.16 -10.87 2.17
C THR A 243 24.30 -12.39 2.29
N GLN A 244 23.16 -13.10 2.36
CA GLN A 244 23.09 -14.55 2.50
C GLN A 244 22.24 -15.16 1.39
N LYS A 245 22.31 -16.49 1.21
CA LYS A 245 21.48 -17.20 0.23
C LYS A 245 20.03 -17.34 0.68
N TYR A 246 19.12 -17.17 -0.27
CA TYR A 246 17.67 -17.36 -0.19
C TYR A 246 17.20 -18.29 -1.30
N ASP A 247 16.11 -19.01 -1.08
CA ASP A 247 15.47 -19.77 -2.16
C ASP A 247 14.65 -18.84 -3.04
N ILE A 248 13.89 -17.92 -2.43
CA ILE A 248 13.07 -16.94 -3.11
C ILE A 248 13.29 -15.56 -2.49
N LEU A 249 13.53 -14.55 -3.32
CA LEU A 249 13.42 -13.15 -2.93
C LEU A 249 12.26 -12.50 -3.67
N ILE A 250 11.32 -11.95 -2.90
CA ILE A 250 10.27 -11.08 -3.39
C ILE A 250 10.76 -9.65 -3.13
N VAL A 251 10.86 -8.82 -4.17
CA VAL A 251 11.34 -7.45 -4.06
C VAL A 251 10.19 -6.53 -4.39
N ASP A 252 9.71 -5.81 -3.38
CA ASP A 252 8.73 -4.75 -3.58
C ASP A 252 9.44 -3.44 -3.94
N GLU A 253 8.78 -2.60 -4.75
CA GLU A 253 9.33 -1.32 -5.22
C GLU A 253 10.75 -1.48 -5.80
N ALA A 254 10.97 -2.49 -6.66
CA ALA A 254 12.29 -2.87 -7.18
C ALA A 254 13.01 -1.72 -7.91
N HIS A 255 12.26 -0.77 -8.48
CA HIS A 255 12.81 0.46 -9.08
C HIS A 255 13.55 1.36 -8.08
N ARG A 256 13.38 1.15 -6.76
CA ARG A 256 14.07 1.86 -5.67
C ARG A 256 15.29 1.12 -5.12
N LEU A 257 15.62 -0.05 -5.68
CA LEU A 257 16.94 -0.63 -5.47
C LEU A 257 17.98 0.37 -5.95
N ARG A 258 19.13 0.40 -5.26
CA ARG A 258 20.13 1.45 -5.44
C ARG A 258 21.32 1.00 -6.26
N GLN A 259 21.84 1.93 -7.05
CA GLN A 259 23.21 1.91 -7.55
C GLN A 259 24.11 2.76 -6.64
N ARG A 260 25.42 2.64 -6.81
CA ARG A 260 26.44 3.36 -6.02
C ARG A 260 26.56 4.85 -6.43
N LYS A 261 25.43 5.58 -6.46
CA LYS A 261 25.36 7.00 -6.83
C LYS A 261 24.50 7.77 -5.82
N ASN A 262 25.00 8.87 -5.28
CA ASN A 262 24.31 9.75 -4.32
C ASN A 262 23.61 9.05 -3.14
N ILE A 263 24.17 7.95 -2.66
CA ILE A 263 23.68 7.24 -1.48
C ILE A 263 24.32 7.83 -0.22
N THR A 264 23.65 7.70 0.94
CA THR A 264 24.21 8.19 2.20
C THR A 264 25.28 7.26 2.77
N ASN A 265 25.21 5.95 2.48
CA ASN A 265 25.99 4.92 3.17
C ASN A 265 26.93 4.17 2.20
N PHE A 266 27.80 4.90 1.49
CA PHE A 266 28.75 4.33 0.52
C PHE A 266 29.59 3.19 1.12
N ARG A 267 30.13 3.36 2.32
CA ARG A 267 30.96 2.35 2.98
C ARG A 267 30.24 1.00 3.13
N SER A 268 29.02 1.03 3.68
CA SER A 268 28.23 -0.20 3.86
C SER A 268 27.87 -0.85 2.52
N PHE A 269 27.68 -0.06 1.47
CA PHE A 269 27.43 -0.55 0.13
C PHE A 269 28.67 -1.26 -0.45
N ASP A 270 29.84 -0.65 -0.27
CA ASP A 270 31.13 -1.19 -0.71
C ASP A 270 31.52 -2.47 0.04
N ASP A 271 31.28 -2.49 1.34
CA ASP A 271 31.52 -3.68 2.17
C ASP A 271 30.63 -4.84 1.73
N ASN A 272 29.37 -4.58 1.37
CA ASN A 272 28.48 -5.60 0.80
C ASN A 272 28.95 -6.09 -0.58
N ASN A 273 29.38 -5.18 -1.48
CA ASN A 273 29.95 -5.56 -2.77
C ASN A 273 31.18 -6.48 -2.58
N LYS A 274 32.09 -6.13 -1.66
CA LYS A 274 33.25 -6.96 -1.32
C LYS A 274 32.84 -8.31 -0.75
N LEU A 275 31.94 -8.33 0.24
CA LEU A 275 31.45 -9.56 0.87
C LEU A 275 30.83 -10.52 -0.16
N LEU A 276 30.12 -9.96 -1.14
CA LEU A 276 29.49 -10.72 -2.20
C LEU A 276 30.43 -11.03 -3.36
N GLY A 277 31.70 -10.58 -3.35
CA GLY A 277 32.62 -10.72 -4.48
C GLY A 277 32.05 -10.11 -5.76
N LEU A 278 31.53 -8.89 -5.66
CA LEU A 278 30.99 -8.07 -6.74
C LEU A 278 31.86 -6.83 -6.95
N SER A 279 31.75 -6.21 -8.12
CA SER A 279 32.51 -4.99 -8.40
C SER A 279 31.97 -3.81 -7.57
N PRO A 280 32.76 -2.76 -7.32
CA PRO A 280 32.27 -1.55 -6.64
C PRO A 280 31.07 -0.90 -7.34
N GLU A 281 30.97 -1.03 -8.66
CA GLU A 281 29.88 -0.47 -9.47
C GLU A 281 28.62 -1.36 -9.50
N SER A 282 28.67 -2.55 -8.90
CA SER A 282 27.49 -3.41 -8.81
C SER A 282 26.38 -2.76 -7.99
N THR A 283 25.15 -3.11 -8.34
CA THR A 283 23.91 -2.55 -7.81
C THR A 283 23.27 -3.46 -6.75
N GLU A 284 22.32 -2.93 -5.99
CA GLU A 284 21.49 -3.76 -5.10
C GLU A 284 20.69 -4.81 -5.87
N LEU A 285 20.33 -4.56 -7.15
CA LEU A 285 19.72 -5.57 -8.03
C LEU A 285 20.66 -6.77 -8.22
N GLU A 286 21.95 -6.55 -8.45
CA GLU A 286 22.93 -7.64 -8.53
C GLU A 286 23.07 -8.41 -7.21
N TRP A 287 22.88 -7.76 -6.05
CA TRP A 287 22.81 -8.45 -4.77
C TRP A 287 21.62 -9.42 -4.74
N ILE A 288 20.44 -8.96 -5.14
CA ILE A 288 19.23 -9.81 -5.22
C ILE A 288 19.48 -11.01 -6.13
N MET A 289 19.99 -10.77 -7.33
CA MET A 289 20.23 -11.82 -8.32
C MET A 289 21.27 -12.84 -7.82
N LYS A 290 22.33 -12.38 -7.15
CA LYS A 290 23.40 -13.26 -6.63
C LYS A 290 22.96 -14.06 -5.41
N CYS A 291 22.08 -13.51 -4.57
CA CYS A 291 21.71 -14.09 -3.29
C CYS A 291 20.44 -14.93 -3.31
N SER A 292 19.76 -15.09 -4.45
CA SER A 292 18.61 -16.01 -4.52
C SER A 292 18.58 -16.94 -5.72
N LYS A 293 17.86 -18.05 -5.59
CA LYS A 293 17.60 -19.00 -6.68
C LYS A 293 16.44 -18.53 -7.57
N CYS A 294 15.43 -17.92 -6.94
CA CYS A 294 14.27 -17.33 -7.59
C CYS A 294 14.09 -15.85 -7.19
N GLN A 295 13.73 -14.97 -8.14
CA GLN A 295 13.41 -13.56 -7.89
C GLN A 295 12.02 -13.20 -8.40
N ILE A 296 11.25 -12.46 -7.60
CA ILE A 296 9.97 -11.86 -7.99
C ILE A 296 10.10 -10.34 -7.80
N LEU A 297 10.21 -9.58 -8.88
CA LEU A 297 10.49 -8.15 -8.86
C LEU A 297 9.22 -7.36 -9.18
N PHE A 298 8.69 -6.61 -8.22
CA PHE A 298 7.61 -5.66 -8.46
C PHE A 298 8.19 -4.33 -8.92
N TYR A 299 7.98 -3.99 -10.18
CA TYR A 299 8.68 -2.90 -10.86
C TYR A 299 7.70 -1.86 -11.42
N ASP A 300 8.13 -0.61 -11.40
CA ASP A 300 7.41 0.53 -11.98
C ASP A 300 8.44 1.53 -12.49
N LYS A 301 8.63 1.57 -13.80
CA LYS A 301 9.64 2.43 -14.43
C LYS A 301 9.38 3.92 -14.21
N ASN A 302 8.11 4.31 -14.08
CA ASN A 302 7.70 5.71 -13.99
C ASN A 302 7.91 6.28 -12.57
N GLN A 303 8.21 5.42 -11.59
CA GLN A 303 8.48 5.83 -10.21
C GLN A 303 9.98 5.93 -9.87
N SER A 304 10.86 5.82 -10.87
CA SER A 304 12.26 6.21 -10.71
C SER A 304 12.37 7.74 -10.63
N ILE A 305 12.82 8.24 -9.48
CA ILE A 305 12.82 9.68 -9.14
C ILE A 305 14.17 10.17 -8.61
N ARG A 306 15.19 9.31 -8.57
CA ARG A 306 16.53 9.69 -8.07
C ARG A 306 17.65 9.08 -8.91
N PRO A 307 18.81 9.75 -8.98
CA PRO A 307 20.00 9.18 -9.60
C PRO A 307 20.54 7.93 -8.90
N SER A 308 20.18 7.74 -7.62
CA SER A 308 20.57 6.55 -6.85
C SER A 308 19.78 5.31 -7.25
N ASP A 309 18.64 5.45 -7.94
CA ASP A 309 17.80 4.33 -8.34
C ASP A 309 18.52 3.52 -9.44
N VAL A 310 18.33 2.20 -9.45
CA VAL A 310 18.87 1.34 -10.51
C VAL A 310 18.24 1.74 -11.86
N PRO A 311 19.03 1.95 -12.93
CA PRO A 311 18.51 2.33 -14.24
C PRO A 311 17.60 1.27 -14.86
N GLU A 312 16.63 1.70 -15.65
CA GLU A 312 15.69 0.81 -16.36
C GLU A 312 16.41 -0.25 -17.20
N SER A 313 17.49 0.13 -17.89
CA SER A 313 18.29 -0.78 -18.74
C SER A 313 18.82 -2.02 -18.00
N LYS A 314 19.09 -1.90 -16.69
CA LYS A 314 19.53 -3.04 -15.87
C LYS A 314 18.41 -4.06 -15.65
N PHE A 315 17.15 -3.62 -15.60
CA PHE A 315 15.98 -4.51 -15.53
C PHE A 315 15.65 -5.10 -16.89
N GLU A 316 15.78 -4.32 -17.97
CA GLU A 316 15.51 -4.77 -19.34
C GLU A 316 16.47 -5.85 -19.83
N ASN A 317 17.73 -5.79 -19.40
CA ASN A 317 18.77 -6.76 -19.76
C ASN A 317 18.63 -8.12 -19.04
N LEU A 318 17.66 -8.28 -18.12
CA LEU A 318 17.41 -9.55 -17.47
C LEU A 318 16.61 -10.49 -18.38
N SER A 319 17.05 -11.75 -18.51
CA SER A 319 16.23 -12.81 -19.10
C SER A 319 15.16 -13.23 -18.09
N ILE A 320 14.00 -12.58 -18.15
CA ILE A 320 12.98 -12.60 -17.09
C ILE A 320 11.57 -12.76 -17.67
N LYS A 321 10.73 -13.56 -17.00
CA LYS A 321 9.31 -13.67 -17.36
C LYS A 321 8.58 -12.41 -16.88
N LYS A 322 7.88 -11.72 -17.80
CA LYS A 322 7.19 -10.45 -17.52
C LYS A 322 5.69 -10.66 -17.35
N TYR A 323 5.14 -10.01 -16.33
CA TYR A 323 3.71 -9.86 -16.06
C TYR A 323 3.37 -8.37 -15.98
N ARG A 324 2.08 -8.04 -16.16
CA ARG A 324 1.56 -6.68 -15.98
C ARG A 324 0.26 -6.70 -15.20
N LEU A 325 0.19 -5.89 -14.15
CA LEU A 325 -1.03 -5.54 -13.43
C LEU A 325 -1.67 -4.34 -14.12
N ASN A 326 -2.95 -4.48 -14.43
CA ASN A 326 -3.72 -3.47 -15.13
C ASN A 326 -4.79 -2.85 -14.23
N SER A 327 -5.31 -3.61 -13.25
CA SER A 327 -6.39 -3.13 -12.38
C SER A 327 -5.90 -2.06 -11.41
N GLN A 328 -6.57 -0.91 -11.40
CA GLN A 328 -6.29 0.19 -10.46
C GLN A 328 -7.09 0.02 -9.16
N LEU A 329 -6.41 0.09 -8.01
CA LEU A 329 -7.02 -0.12 -6.68
C LEU A 329 -6.96 1.11 -5.77
N ARG A 330 -6.13 2.11 -6.08
CA ARG A 330 -5.87 3.23 -5.16
C ARG A 330 -7.01 4.24 -5.12
N ILE A 331 -7.64 4.52 -6.25
CA ILE A 331 -8.66 5.56 -6.32
C ILE A 331 -10.04 4.92 -6.20
N SER A 332 -10.79 5.32 -5.17
CA SER A 332 -12.05 4.71 -4.75
C SER A 332 -13.26 5.12 -5.62
N SER A 333 -13.04 5.31 -6.92
CA SER A 333 -13.98 5.95 -7.84
C SER A 333 -14.19 5.13 -9.12
N GLY A 334 -13.81 3.84 -9.10
CA GLY A 334 -13.91 2.95 -10.25
C GLY A 334 -13.24 3.55 -11.50
N MET A 335 -14.03 3.70 -12.57
CA MET A 335 -13.57 4.23 -13.86
C MET A 335 -13.00 5.65 -13.77
N ASP A 336 -13.49 6.50 -12.86
CA ASP A 336 -13.00 7.88 -12.74
C ASP A 336 -11.60 7.96 -12.15
N GLY A 337 -11.21 6.98 -11.33
CA GLY A 337 -9.84 6.87 -10.85
C GLY A 337 -8.84 6.55 -11.95
N GLU A 338 -9.19 5.62 -12.83
CA GLU A 338 -8.38 5.30 -14.01
C GLU A 338 -8.28 6.50 -14.96
N ARG A 339 -9.40 7.19 -15.20
CA ARG A 339 -9.43 8.41 -16.01
C ARG A 339 -8.58 9.53 -15.41
N TYR A 340 -8.62 9.73 -14.09
CA TYR A 340 -7.81 10.76 -13.43
C TYR A 340 -6.31 10.45 -13.51
N ILE A 341 -5.91 9.20 -13.27
CA ILE A 341 -4.49 8.81 -13.39
C ILE A 341 -4.02 8.99 -14.83
N LYS A 342 -4.84 8.56 -15.80
CA LYS A 342 -4.56 8.76 -17.22
C LYS A 342 -4.47 10.25 -17.57
N PHE A 343 -5.37 11.08 -17.06
CA PHE A 343 -5.32 12.54 -17.21
C PHE A 343 -4.00 13.12 -16.70
N VAL A 344 -3.56 12.75 -15.48
CA VAL A 344 -2.28 13.20 -14.93
C VAL A 344 -1.11 12.71 -15.80
N GLN A 345 -1.13 11.47 -16.26
CA GLN A 345 -0.09 10.95 -17.15
C GLN A 345 -0.03 11.72 -18.47
N ASP A 346 -1.16 11.86 -19.15
CA ASP A 346 -1.26 12.52 -20.46
C ASP A 346 -0.92 14.01 -20.37
N LEU A 347 -1.26 14.67 -19.25
CA LEU A 347 -0.89 16.06 -18.95
C LEU A 347 0.63 16.27 -18.93
N PHE A 348 1.35 15.39 -18.24
CA PHE A 348 2.81 15.51 -18.15
C PHE A 348 3.55 14.82 -19.30
N ASP A 349 2.88 13.97 -20.08
CA ASP A 349 3.43 13.40 -21.32
C ASP A 349 3.18 14.30 -22.54
N LEU A 350 2.56 15.47 -22.34
CA LEU A 350 2.21 16.43 -23.40
C LEU A 350 1.33 15.82 -24.49
N LYS A 351 0.45 14.89 -24.12
CA LYS A 351 -0.51 14.27 -25.02
C LYS A 351 -1.79 15.10 -25.13
N ASP A 352 -2.61 14.77 -26.11
CA ASP A 352 -3.96 15.30 -26.19
C ASP A 352 -4.80 14.74 -25.03
N ILE A 353 -5.53 15.64 -24.39
CA ILE A 353 -6.33 15.34 -23.21
C ILE A 353 -7.79 15.53 -23.57
N ASN A 354 -8.58 14.49 -23.36
CA ASN A 354 -10.03 14.60 -23.38
C ASN A 354 -10.49 14.68 -21.91
N TYR A 355 -10.48 15.90 -21.37
CA TYR A 355 -10.87 16.10 -19.98
C TYR A 355 -12.39 15.92 -19.86
N ASN A 356 -12.79 15.06 -18.93
CA ASN A 356 -14.18 14.94 -18.52
C ASN A 356 -14.20 15.09 -17.00
N ASN A 357 -15.19 15.82 -16.50
CA ASN A 357 -15.39 15.92 -15.05
C ASN A 357 -15.48 14.51 -14.45
N PHE A 358 -14.74 14.31 -13.37
CA PHE A 358 -14.82 13.08 -12.60
C PHE A 358 -16.03 13.20 -11.67
N VAL A 359 -16.97 12.27 -11.77
CA VAL A 359 -18.19 12.19 -10.95
C VAL A 359 -17.83 11.75 -9.54
N ASP A 360 -17.00 10.72 -9.43
CA ASP A 360 -16.69 10.06 -8.15
C ASP A 360 -15.31 10.43 -7.59
N TYR A 361 -14.56 11.34 -8.24
CA TYR A 361 -13.23 11.79 -7.79
C TYR A 361 -13.15 13.32 -7.68
N ASP A 362 -12.87 13.83 -6.48
CA ASP A 362 -12.90 15.27 -6.19
C ASP A 362 -11.58 15.94 -6.56
N PHE A 363 -11.48 16.39 -7.82
CA PHE A 363 -10.31 17.10 -8.36
C PHE A 363 -10.60 18.60 -8.52
N LYS A 364 -9.70 19.46 -8.02
CA LYS A 364 -9.84 20.92 -8.12
C LYS A 364 -8.49 21.63 -8.18
N ILE A 365 -8.38 22.62 -9.06
CA ILE A 365 -7.26 23.58 -9.07
C ILE A 365 -7.69 24.84 -8.32
N TYR A 366 -6.87 25.29 -7.38
CA TYR A 366 -7.12 26.47 -6.55
C TYR A 366 -6.28 27.66 -7.03
N ASP A 367 -6.93 28.83 -7.06
CA ASP A 367 -6.23 30.09 -7.28
C ASP A 367 -5.62 30.69 -6.01
N ASP A 368 -6.16 30.32 -4.85
CA ASP A 368 -5.70 30.72 -3.53
C ASP A 368 -5.27 29.51 -2.70
N LEU A 369 -4.00 29.50 -2.29
CA LEU A 369 -3.42 28.46 -1.46
C LEU A 369 -4.11 28.36 -0.09
N SER A 370 -4.57 29.48 0.47
CA SER A 370 -5.22 29.52 1.79
C SER A 370 -6.53 28.71 1.80
N GLN A 371 -7.31 28.81 0.73
CA GLN A 371 -8.54 28.05 0.53
C GLN A 371 -8.23 26.56 0.40
N MET A 372 -7.24 26.19 -0.41
CA MET A 372 -6.83 24.78 -0.55
C MET A 372 -6.42 24.17 0.79
N VAL A 373 -5.63 24.90 1.60
CA VAL A 373 -5.18 24.47 2.92
C VAL A 373 -6.37 24.25 3.85
N ASN A 374 -7.33 25.17 3.86
CA ASN A 374 -8.53 25.07 4.70
C ASN A 374 -9.43 23.90 4.28
N ASP A 375 -9.64 23.69 2.99
CA ASP A 375 -10.48 22.61 2.47
C ASP A 375 -9.86 21.24 2.79
N ILE A 376 -8.53 21.09 2.69
CA ILE A 376 -7.82 19.87 3.12
C ILE A 376 -8.00 19.63 4.63
N LYS A 377 -7.96 20.68 5.46
CA LYS A 377 -8.21 20.56 6.91
C LYS A 377 -9.63 20.08 7.20
N GLN A 378 -10.63 20.65 6.53
CA GLN A 378 -12.03 20.23 6.68
C GLN A 378 -12.25 18.77 6.22
N LYS A 379 -11.61 18.33 5.12
CA LYS A 379 -11.66 16.92 4.72
C LYS A 379 -10.99 16.02 5.77
N ASN A 380 -9.88 16.47 6.37
CA ASN A 380 -9.18 15.71 7.40
C ASN A 380 -10.03 15.46 8.66
N GLU A 381 -10.85 16.43 9.08
CA GLU A 381 -11.74 16.26 10.24
C GLU A 381 -12.74 15.11 10.07
N LYS A 382 -13.11 14.80 8.83
CA LYS A 382 -14.11 13.77 8.50
C LYS A 382 -13.50 12.40 8.19
N MET A 383 -12.32 12.39 7.55
CA MET A 383 -11.75 11.16 6.97
C MET A 383 -10.37 10.80 7.53
N ASP A 384 -9.69 11.72 8.23
CA ASP A 384 -8.25 11.68 8.50
C ASP A 384 -7.42 11.43 7.22
N LEU A 385 -6.09 11.36 7.35
CA LEU A 385 -5.13 11.14 6.25
C LEU A 385 -5.27 12.08 5.05
N CYS A 386 -5.80 13.29 5.25
CA CYS A 386 -5.75 14.34 4.26
C CYS A 386 -4.50 15.19 4.52
N ARG A 387 -3.59 15.30 3.55
CA ARG A 387 -2.28 15.94 3.77
C ARG A 387 -1.91 16.89 2.64
N ILE A 388 -1.16 17.92 2.99
CA ILE A 388 -0.54 18.82 2.01
C ILE A 388 0.85 18.30 1.70
N VAL A 389 1.17 18.23 0.41
CA VAL A 389 2.44 17.72 -0.10
C VAL A 389 2.98 18.59 -1.22
N SER A 390 4.28 18.53 -1.45
CA SER A 390 4.94 19.31 -2.48
C SER A 390 6.21 18.64 -3.02
N GLY A 391 6.62 19.02 -4.23
CA GLY A 391 7.99 18.87 -4.70
C GLY A 391 8.95 19.68 -3.82
N TYR A 392 10.24 19.29 -3.78
CA TYR A 392 11.21 19.88 -2.86
C TYR A 392 11.75 21.21 -3.41
N ALA A 393 10.91 22.24 -3.42
CA ALA A 393 11.16 23.51 -4.11
C ALA A 393 11.62 24.67 -3.22
N TRP A 394 11.65 24.46 -1.89
CA TRP A 394 11.96 25.49 -0.90
C TRP A 394 13.04 25.02 0.07
N PRO A 395 13.88 25.94 0.57
CA PRO A 395 14.86 25.61 1.60
C PRO A 395 14.17 25.16 2.89
N TRP A 396 14.80 24.25 3.61
CA TRP A 396 14.28 23.73 4.88
C TRP A 396 14.95 24.43 6.06
N ILE A 397 14.50 25.66 6.31
CA ILE A 397 14.99 26.58 7.32
C ILE A 397 14.57 26.12 8.73
N SER A 398 13.32 25.65 8.87
CA SER A 398 12.72 25.21 10.13
C SER A 398 13.45 24.05 10.78
N LYS A 399 14.18 23.25 9.98
CA LYS A 399 15.02 22.14 10.45
C LYS A 399 16.11 22.59 11.42
N LYS A 400 16.66 23.79 11.22
CA LYS A 400 17.66 24.39 12.12
C LYS A 400 17.04 25.37 13.12
N ASN A 401 15.97 26.06 12.72
CA ASN A 401 15.29 27.03 13.57
C ASN A 401 13.77 26.78 13.54
N PRO A 402 13.22 26.02 14.50
CA PRO A 402 11.80 25.65 14.51
C PRO A 402 10.81 26.81 14.49
N ASN A 403 11.23 28.04 14.81
CA ASN A 403 10.37 29.23 14.79
C ASN A 403 10.23 29.86 13.40
N LYS A 404 11.03 29.44 12.42
CA LYS A 404 10.95 29.93 11.03
C LYS A 404 10.04 29.07 10.16
N TYR A 405 9.55 29.68 9.09
CA TYR A 405 8.78 29.02 8.05
C TYR A 405 9.68 28.66 6.86
N ASP A 406 9.27 27.64 6.11
CA ASP A 406 10.04 27.12 4.97
C ASP A 406 9.47 27.56 3.63
N ILE A 407 8.15 27.52 3.52
CA ILE A 407 7.40 27.78 2.29
C ILE A 407 6.59 29.05 2.52
N GLU A 408 6.88 30.09 1.75
CA GLU A 408 6.11 31.34 1.74
C GLU A 408 5.52 31.55 0.35
N VAL A 409 4.20 31.55 0.25
CA VAL A 409 3.45 31.76 -1.00
C VAL A 409 2.32 32.74 -0.71
N GLY A 410 2.42 33.95 -1.27
CA GLY A 410 1.54 35.05 -0.90
C GLY A 410 1.63 35.33 0.61
N ASN A 411 0.50 35.33 1.29
CA ASN A 411 0.42 35.54 2.75
C ASN A 411 0.48 34.23 3.56
N ILE A 412 0.54 33.07 2.90
CA ILE A 412 0.56 31.77 3.58
C ILE A 412 1.99 31.35 3.85
N LYS A 413 2.23 30.93 5.10
CA LYS A 413 3.51 30.42 5.57
C LYS A 413 3.35 29.01 6.10
N LEU A 414 4.11 28.07 5.54
CA LEU A 414 4.05 26.65 5.88
C LEU A 414 5.45 26.14 6.28
N LYS A 415 5.48 25.01 6.98
CA LYS A 415 6.70 24.30 7.35
C LYS A 415 6.74 22.94 6.67
N TRP A 416 7.93 22.48 6.31
CA TRP A 416 8.16 21.09 5.96
C TRP A 416 7.89 20.18 7.17
N ASN A 417 7.72 18.90 6.88
CA ASN A 417 7.49 17.84 7.86
C ASN A 417 8.48 17.89 9.04
N SER A 418 8.02 17.81 10.29
CA SER A 418 8.91 17.83 11.47
C SER A 418 9.59 16.48 11.74
N VAL A 419 8.99 15.38 11.26
CA VAL A 419 9.49 14.01 11.42
C VAL A 419 9.74 13.37 10.06
N ASN A 420 10.77 12.52 9.95
CA ASN A 420 11.11 11.88 8.67
C ASN A 420 10.41 10.53 8.44
N ASN A 421 10.13 9.80 9.52
CA ASN A 421 9.51 8.47 9.45
C ASN A 421 8.04 8.56 9.87
N ASN A 422 7.14 7.92 9.12
CA ASN A 422 5.71 7.88 9.39
C ASN A 422 5.08 9.28 9.60
N TRP A 423 5.59 10.29 8.91
CA TRP A 423 5.09 11.66 9.02
C TRP A 423 3.59 11.76 8.73
N VAL A 424 3.10 11.01 7.74
CA VAL A 424 1.69 10.99 7.33
C VAL A 424 0.75 10.71 8.52
N TYR A 425 1.19 9.91 9.50
CA TYR A 425 0.44 9.54 10.70
C TYR A 425 0.76 10.40 11.93
N SER A 426 1.66 11.38 11.81
CA SER A 426 2.05 12.21 12.95
C SER A 426 0.97 13.23 13.28
N LYS A 427 0.81 13.55 14.58
CA LYS A 427 -0.25 14.43 15.08
C LYS A 427 -0.25 15.83 14.43
N ASN A 428 0.93 16.35 14.08
CA ASN A 428 1.06 17.69 13.50
C ASN A 428 1.09 17.69 11.95
N ALA A 429 0.99 16.53 11.30
CA ALA A 429 1.13 16.41 9.85
C ALA A 429 0.17 17.30 9.05
N ILE A 430 -1.03 17.54 9.58
CA ILE A 430 -2.05 18.39 8.96
C ILE A 430 -1.64 19.88 8.85
N ASN A 431 -0.69 20.32 9.67
CA ASN A 431 -0.18 21.69 9.67
C ASN A 431 1.18 21.82 8.96
N GLU A 432 1.67 20.73 8.38
CA GLU A 432 2.97 20.64 7.73
C GLU A 432 2.81 20.24 6.27
N VAL A 433 3.86 20.44 5.49
CA VAL A 433 3.94 20.00 4.10
C VAL A 433 4.90 18.81 4.02
N GLY A 434 4.42 17.70 3.47
CA GLY A 434 5.23 16.53 3.18
C GLY A 434 5.98 16.69 1.87
N CYS A 435 7.22 16.19 1.82
CA CYS A 435 7.93 16.04 0.55
C CYS A 435 7.67 14.65 -0.05
N ILE A 436 8.13 14.43 -1.28
CA ILE A 436 8.05 13.13 -1.95
C ILE A 436 8.62 11.99 -1.08
N HIS A 437 9.68 12.25 -0.31
CA HIS A 437 10.35 11.23 0.51
C HIS A 437 9.54 10.75 1.72
N THR A 438 8.59 11.58 2.18
CA THR A 438 7.79 11.30 3.39
C THR A 438 6.41 10.76 3.06
N VAL A 439 5.92 10.99 1.83
CA VAL A 439 4.63 10.48 1.36
C VAL A 439 4.77 9.26 0.44
N GLN A 440 5.97 9.01 -0.12
CA GLN A 440 6.18 7.86 -0.99
C GLN A 440 5.87 6.55 -0.24
N GLY A 441 5.01 5.74 -0.85
CA GLY A 441 4.54 4.48 -0.29
C GLY A 441 3.35 4.60 0.66
N TYR A 442 2.78 5.80 0.84
CA TYR A 442 1.51 5.99 1.56
C TYR A 442 0.41 6.41 0.59
N ASP A 443 -0.83 6.04 0.92
CA ASP A 443 -2.05 6.50 0.25
C ASP A 443 -2.78 7.50 1.17
N LEU A 444 -3.19 8.64 0.63
CA LEU A 444 -3.87 9.72 1.35
C LEU A 444 -5.36 9.73 0.99
N ASN A 445 -6.24 10.06 1.93
CA ASN A 445 -7.66 10.18 1.60
C ASN A 445 -7.89 11.37 0.64
N TYR A 446 -7.29 12.52 0.96
CA TYR A 446 -7.14 13.65 0.05
C TYR A 446 -5.69 14.14 0.02
N ALA A 447 -5.21 14.50 -1.17
CA ALA A 447 -3.90 15.13 -1.35
C ALA A 447 -4.07 16.60 -1.75
N GLY A 448 -3.51 17.52 -0.95
CA GLY A 448 -3.31 18.91 -1.35
C GLY A 448 -1.91 19.07 -1.95
N VAL A 449 -1.78 19.15 -3.26
CA VAL A 449 -0.50 19.21 -3.96
C VAL A 449 -0.15 20.66 -4.31
N ILE A 450 0.94 21.14 -3.73
CA ILE A 450 1.57 22.40 -4.13
C ILE A 450 2.61 22.06 -5.21
N ILE A 451 2.41 22.59 -6.43
CA ILE A 451 3.41 22.55 -7.48
C ILE A 451 4.28 23.80 -7.36
N GLY A 452 5.54 23.58 -6.99
CA GLY A 452 6.49 24.62 -6.67
C GLY A 452 7.05 25.36 -7.90
N PRO A 453 7.87 26.40 -7.66
CA PRO A 453 8.41 27.25 -8.71
C PRO A 453 9.60 26.63 -9.48
N GLU A 454 9.99 25.39 -9.17
CA GLU A 454 11.07 24.66 -9.83
C GLU A 454 10.68 24.11 -11.21
N ILE A 455 9.40 24.18 -11.57
CA ILE A 455 8.87 23.75 -12.86
C ILE A 455 7.91 24.81 -13.43
N SER A 456 7.99 25.02 -14.74
CA SER A 456 7.11 25.89 -15.53
C SER A 456 6.78 25.22 -16.87
N TYR A 457 5.93 25.88 -17.67
CA TYR A 457 5.62 25.49 -19.04
C TYR A 457 6.04 26.60 -20.01
N ASP A 458 6.76 26.22 -21.07
CA ASP A 458 7.17 27.12 -22.15
C ASP A 458 6.20 26.95 -23.33
N PHE A 459 5.31 27.93 -23.52
CA PHE A 459 4.30 27.91 -24.58
C PHE A 459 4.88 28.06 -25.99
N GLU A 460 6.07 28.68 -26.14
CA GLU A 460 6.72 28.83 -27.44
C GLU A 460 7.34 27.51 -27.88
N LYS A 461 8.07 26.86 -26.96
CA LYS A 461 8.73 25.56 -27.21
C LYS A 461 7.82 24.36 -27.00
N LYS A 462 6.60 24.57 -26.49
CA LYS A 462 5.61 23.55 -26.14
C LYS A 462 6.17 22.43 -25.26
N LYS A 463 6.98 22.78 -24.26
CA LYS A 463 7.61 21.82 -23.35
C LYS A 463 7.68 22.31 -21.92
N PHE A 464 7.89 21.40 -20.99
CA PHE A 464 8.20 21.77 -19.62
C PHE A 464 9.57 22.44 -19.54
N LYS A 465 9.74 23.27 -18.51
CA LYS A 465 10.99 23.94 -18.20
C LYS A 465 11.23 23.84 -16.71
N VAL A 466 12.39 23.30 -16.33
CA VAL A 466 12.78 23.21 -14.92
C VAL A 466 13.86 24.23 -14.55
N TYR A 467 13.88 24.58 -13.27
CA TYR A 467 14.79 25.54 -12.66
C TYR A 467 15.63 24.84 -11.59
N PRO A 468 16.81 24.27 -11.94
CA PRO A 468 17.63 23.49 -11.02
C PRO A 468 18.04 24.21 -9.74
N GLU A 469 18.15 25.53 -9.78
CA GLU A 469 18.46 26.40 -8.65
C GLU A 469 17.33 26.46 -7.63
N LYS A 470 16.08 26.22 -8.06
CA LYS A 470 14.89 26.18 -7.20
C LYS A 470 14.58 24.77 -6.68
N TYR A 471 15.15 23.73 -7.27
CA TYR A 471 15.02 22.36 -6.75
C TYR A 471 16.02 22.12 -5.61
N MET A 472 15.51 21.99 -4.39
CA MET A 472 16.30 22.00 -3.14
C MET A 472 16.68 20.59 -2.64
N ASP A 473 16.27 19.51 -3.34
CA ASP A 473 16.79 18.17 -3.05
C ASP A 473 18.20 17.99 -3.61
N ILE A 474 19.19 18.27 -2.76
CA ILE A 474 20.62 18.15 -3.10
C ILE A 474 20.95 16.74 -3.60
N ASN A 475 20.44 15.69 -2.95
CA ASN A 475 20.76 14.31 -3.35
C ASN A 475 19.98 13.89 -4.61
N GLY A 476 18.81 14.49 -4.84
CA GLY A 476 18.01 14.31 -6.04
C GLY A 476 18.64 14.91 -7.31
N LYS A 477 19.48 15.95 -7.19
CA LYS A 477 20.12 16.61 -8.36
C LYS A 477 21.63 16.46 -8.47
N ARG A 478 22.33 16.07 -7.39
CA ARG A 478 23.80 15.94 -7.41
C ARG A 478 24.22 14.98 -8.53
N GLY A 479 25.22 15.33 -9.33
CA GLY A 479 25.71 14.45 -10.40
C GLY A 479 24.69 14.09 -11.49
N VAL A 480 23.62 14.88 -11.61
CA VAL A 480 22.77 14.95 -12.81
C VAL A 480 23.35 16.05 -13.69
N ASN A 481 23.95 15.65 -14.80
CA ASN A 481 24.62 16.57 -15.73
C ASN A 481 23.69 17.00 -16.87
N ASP A 482 22.61 16.24 -17.08
CA ASP A 482 21.61 16.47 -18.11
C ASP A 482 20.35 17.09 -17.50
N ILE A 483 19.94 18.24 -18.03
CA ILE A 483 18.75 18.94 -17.59
C ILE A 483 17.47 18.15 -17.86
N GLU A 484 17.43 17.35 -18.93
CA GLU A 484 16.28 16.54 -19.31
C GLU A 484 16.08 15.36 -18.33
N GLU A 485 17.18 14.79 -17.82
CA GLU A 485 17.12 13.81 -16.74
C GLU A 485 16.52 14.40 -15.45
N LEU A 486 16.92 15.63 -15.07
CA LEU A 486 16.35 16.31 -13.91
C LEU A 486 14.86 16.65 -14.12
N GLU A 487 14.51 17.12 -15.31
CA GLU A 487 13.12 17.39 -15.70
C GLU A 487 12.25 16.15 -15.54
N ARG A 488 12.71 15.00 -16.05
CA ARG A 488 12.01 13.72 -15.90
C ARG A 488 11.80 13.34 -14.43
N TYR A 489 12.80 13.54 -13.56
CA TYR A 489 12.63 13.26 -12.13
C TYR A 489 11.60 14.17 -11.47
N ILE A 490 11.62 15.48 -11.75
CA ILE A 490 10.67 16.44 -11.20
C ILE A 490 9.24 16.13 -11.69
N ILE A 491 9.07 15.81 -12.96
CA ILE A 491 7.79 15.38 -13.54
C ILE A 491 7.30 14.10 -12.84
N ASN A 492 8.15 13.09 -12.69
CA ASN A 492 7.78 11.83 -12.02
C ASN A 492 7.42 12.07 -10.54
N ILE A 493 8.08 13.00 -9.86
CA ILE A 493 7.70 13.42 -8.50
C ILE A 493 6.26 13.95 -8.51
N TYR A 494 5.92 14.89 -9.39
CA TYR A 494 4.58 15.48 -9.42
C TYR A 494 3.49 14.49 -9.87
N LYS A 495 3.75 13.65 -10.88
CA LYS A 495 2.87 12.51 -11.22
C LYS A 495 2.62 11.63 -10.00
N THR A 496 3.66 11.37 -9.22
CA THR A 496 3.56 10.55 -8.01
C THR A 496 2.75 11.25 -6.91
N LEU A 497 2.90 12.56 -6.70
CA LEU A 497 2.17 13.32 -5.68
C LEU A 497 0.69 13.48 -6.03
N LEU A 498 0.39 13.82 -7.28
CA LEU A 498 -0.97 14.04 -7.78
C LEU A 498 -1.82 12.77 -7.77
N THR A 499 -1.20 11.59 -7.74
CA THR A 499 -1.89 10.29 -7.71
C THR A 499 -1.90 9.65 -6.31
N ARG A 500 -1.71 10.43 -5.24
CA ARG A 500 -1.76 9.95 -3.84
C ARG A 500 -3.14 9.99 -3.22
N GLY A 501 -4.02 10.89 -3.67
CA GLY A 501 -5.38 11.03 -3.15
C GLY A 501 -6.29 9.89 -3.59
N ILE A 502 -6.90 9.18 -2.64
CA ILE A 502 -7.85 8.08 -2.86
C ILE A 502 -9.21 8.62 -3.31
N TYR A 503 -9.68 9.70 -2.68
CA TYR A 503 -11.01 10.27 -2.94
C TYR A 503 -10.94 11.60 -3.69
N GLY A 504 -9.80 12.30 -3.63
CA GLY A 504 -9.64 13.57 -4.32
C GLY A 504 -8.24 14.15 -4.22
N THR A 505 -7.93 15.04 -5.16
CA THR A 505 -6.66 15.77 -5.21
C THR A 505 -6.93 17.24 -5.51
N TYR A 506 -6.44 18.09 -4.62
CA TYR A 506 -6.49 19.54 -4.76
C TYR A 506 -5.13 20.06 -5.15
N VAL A 507 -5.07 20.97 -6.11
CA VAL A 507 -3.80 21.43 -6.68
C VAL A 507 -3.70 22.94 -6.58
N TYR A 508 -2.55 23.42 -6.11
CA TYR A 508 -2.16 24.82 -6.21
C TYR A 508 -0.84 24.92 -6.97
N ILE A 509 -0.80 25.74 -8.02
CA ILE A 509 0.36 25.87 -8.91
C ILE A 509 0.97 27.27 -8.71
N VAL A 510 2.23 27.32 -8.29
CA VAL A 510 2.94 28.58 -8.00
C VAL A 510 3.29 29.32 -9.30
N ASP A 511 3.77 28.60 -10.31
CA ASP A 511 4.16 29.19 -11.58
C ASP A 511 2.94 29.54 -12.45
N LYS A 512 2.89 30.78 -12.96
CA LYS A 512 1.74 31.29 -13.71
C LYS A 512 1.56 30.61 -15.06
N ASN A 513 2.66 30.31 -15.77
CA ASN A 513 2.57 29.66 -17.09
C ASN A 513 2.14 28.21 -16.95
N LEU A 514 2.67 27.50 -15.96
CA LEU A 514 2.23 26.14 -15.67
C LEU A 514 0.77 26.09 -15.23
N ARG A 515 0.32 27.05 -14.40
CA ARG A 515 -1.09 27.17 -14.02
C ARG A 515 -1.98 27.36 -15.26
N LYS A 516 -1.59 28.30 -16.13
CA LYS A 516 -2.30 28.56 -17.39
C LYS A 516 -2.39 27.29 -18.25
N TYR A 517 -1.29 26.55 -18.38
CA TYR A 517 -1.25 25.28 -19.13
C TYR A 517 -2.24 24.24 -18.56
N PHE A 518 -2.28 24.05 -17.24
CA PHE A 518 -3.22 23.13 -16.60
C PHE A 518 -4.67 23.53 -16.84
N ILE A 519 -4.99 24.83 -16.71
CA ILE A 519 -6.35 25.35 -16.93
C ILE A 519 -6.76 25.18 -18.40
N GLU A 520 -5.88 25.50 -19.36
CA GLU A 520 -6.17 25.30 -20.79
C GLU A 520 -6.46 23.83 -21.12
N LYS A 521 -5.80 22.89 -20.42
CA LYS A 521 -5.99 21.45 -20.64
C LYS A 521 -7.25 20.87 -19.99
N ILE A 522 -7.81 21.54 -19.00
CA ILE A 522 -9.07 21.17 -18.33
C ILE A 522 -10.27 21.79 -19.06
N ASN A 523 -10.07 22.93 -19.73
CA ASN A 523 -11.13 23.63 -20.48
C ASN A 523 -11.20 23.25 -21.98
N GLN A 524 -10.35 22.31 -22.43
CA GLN A 524 -10.41 21.68 -23.76
C GLN A 524 -11.53 20.64 -23.78
#